data_AF-A0AAJ1NXA6-F1
#
_entry.id   AF-A0AAJ1NXA6-F1
#
_cell.length_a   1.000
_cell.length_b   1.000
_cell.length_c   1.000
_cell.angle_alpha   90.00
_cell.angle_beta   90.00
_cell.angle_gamma   90.00
#
_symmetry.space_group_name_H-M   'P 1'
#
loop_
_entity.id
_entity.type
_entity.pdbx_description
1 polymer ?
#
loop_
_entity_poly.entity_id
_entity_poly.type
_entity_poly.pdbx_seq_one_letter_code
_entity_poly.pdbx_strand_id
1 'polypeptide(L)' 'MALTKKQRAELRMKFGGRCAYCGCELGDKWHADHVEAVRRNISNGYAMDRPENDTVSNMVPAC' A
#
# COMPACT_ATOMS: atom_id res chain seq x y z
N MET A 1 -7.15 -3.91 3.95
CA MET A 1 -7.47 -2.97 5.03
C MET A 1 -7.89 -1.63 4.42
N ALA A 2 -8.94 -0.99 4.95
CA ALA A 2 -9.30 0.37 4.54
C ALA A 2 -8.50 1.39 5.38
N LEU A 3 -7.66 2.20 4.72
CA LEU A 3 -6.91 3.26 5.40
C LEU A 3 -7.82 4.43 5.75
N THR A 4 -7.66 4.97 6.96
CA THR A 4 -8.25 6.26 7.32
C THR A 4 -7.59 7.40 6.53
N LYS A 5 -8.27 8.55 6.43
CA LYS A 5 -7.70 9.75 5.79
C LYS A 5 -6.37 10.18 6.43
N LYS A 6 -6.27 10.06 7.76
CA LYS A 6 -5.06 10.39 8.52
C LYS A 6 -3.91 9.45 8.14
N GLN A 7 -4.13 8.13 8.21
CA GLN A 7 -3.12 7.15 7.83
C GLN A 7 -2.70 7.30 6.37
N ARG A 8 -3.63 7.63 5.46
CA ARG A 8 -3.31 7.87 4.05
C ARG A 8 -2.41 9.09 3.86
N ALA A 9 -2.65 10.18 4.60
CA ALA A 9 -1.79 11.36 4.58
C ALA A 9 -0.40 11.07 5.18
N GLU A 10 -0.34 10.36 6.31
CA GLU A 10 0.92 9.93 6.94
C GLU A 10 1.73 9.02 6.02
N LEU A 11 1.06 8.05 5.38
CA LEU A 11 1.68 7.13 4.43
C LEU A 11 2.31 7.90 3.26
N ARG A 12 1.56 8.84 2.67
CA ARG A 12 2.06 9.71 1.59
C ARG A 12 3.36 10.43 1.97
N MET A 13 3.43 10.90 3.22
CA MET A 13 4.57 11.68 3.71
C MET A 13 5.74 10.81 4.23
N LYS A 14 5.55 9.49 4.37
CA LYS A 14 6.60 8.54 4.80
C LYS A 14 7.90 8.65 3.97
N PHE A 15 7.78 8.99 2.69
CA PHE A 15 8.91 9.24 1.78
C PHE A 15 8.91 10.66 1.22
N GLY A 16 8.46 11.65 2.00
CA GLY A 16 8.45 13.05 1.60
C GLY A 16 7.55 13.35 0.40
N GLY A 17 6.44 12.61 0.26
CA GLY A 17 5.53 12.79 -0.86
C GLY A 17 5.96 12.13 -2.18
N ARG A 18 6.97 11.25 -2.14
CA ARG A 18 7.50 10.55 -3.30
C ARG A 18 7.13 9.06 -3.32
N CYS A 19 7.12 8.48 -4.51
CA CYS A 19 6.96 7.04 -4.70
C CYS A 19 8.13 6.30 -4.06
N ALA A 20 7.83 5.27 -3.25
CA ALA A 20 8.84 4.45 -2.60
C ALA A 20 9.64 3.59 -3.59
N TYR A 21 9.06 3.27 -4.75
CA TYR A 21 9.70 2.41 -5.75
C TYR A 21 10.54 3.19 -6.76
N CYS A 22 10.03 4.29 -7.31
CA CYS A 22 10.71 5.04 -8.37
C CYS A 22 11.21 6.43 -7.97
N GLY A 23 10.85 6.95 -6.79
CA GLY A 23 11.31 8.24 -6.27
C GLY A 23 10.70 9.49 -6.91
N CYS A 24 9.76 9.34 -7.86
CA CYS A 24 9.04 10.47 -8.45
C CYS A 24 8.09 11.12 -7.43
N GLU A 25 7.71 12.37 -7.69
CA GLU A 25 6.70 13.06 -6.90
C GLU A 25 5.33 12.43 -7.17
N LEU A 26 4.62 12.06 -6.11
CA LEU A 26 3.28 11.50 -6.27
C LEU A 26 2.30 12.62 -6.64
N GLY A 27 1.40 12.36 -7.58
CA GLY A 27 0.31 13.28 -7.94
C GLY A 27 -0.91 13.14 -7.01
N ASP A 28 -2.05 13.63 -7.49
CA ASP A 28 -3.35 13.51 -6.78
C ASP A 28 -3.83 12.05 -6.69
N LYS A 29 -3.49 11.26 -7.71
CA LYS A 29 -3.71 9.82 -7.75
C LYS A 29 -2.41 9.10 -7.45
N TRP A 30 -2.47 8.23 -6.45
CA TRP A 30 -1.38 7.38 -6.01
C TRP A 30 -1.95 6.19 -5.23
N HIS A 31 -1.16 5.15 -5.09
CA HIS A 31 -1.55 3.88 -4.50
C HIS A 31 -0.86 3.66 -3.15
N ALA A 32 -1.63 3.14 -2.19
CA ALA A 32 -1.08 2.55 -0.98
C ALA A 32 -0.83 1.08 -1.28
N ASP A 33 0.43 0.71 -1.46
CA ASP A 33 0.82 -0.61 -1.95
C ASP A 33 1.50 -1.43 -0.85
N HIS A 34 1.28 -2.74 -0.83
CA HIS A 34 1.92 -3.65 0.12
C HIS A 34 3.30 -4.06 -0.40
N VAL A 35 4.35 -3.82 0.40
CA VAL A 35 5.72 -4.24 0.04
C VAL A 35 5.78 -5.76 -0.07
N GLU A 36 5.28 -6.47 0.93
CA GLU A 36 5.02 -7.90 0.83
C GLU A 36 3.55 -8.15 0.48
N ALA A 37 3.29 -8.74 -0.68
CA ALA A 37 1.94 -8.97 -1.16
C ALA A 37 1.12 -9.88 -0.21
N VAL A 38 -0.15 -9.54 -0.01
CA VAL A 38 -1.13 -10.35 0.73
C VAL A 38 -1.50 -11.66 0.01
N ARG A 39 -1.15 -11.79 -1.28
CA ARG A 39 -1.48 -12.89 -2.22
C ARG A 39 -2.97 -13.28 -2.24
N ARG A 40 -3.57 -13.23 -3.44
CA ARG A 40 -4.96 -13.65 -3.65
C ARG A 40 -4.99 -14.98 -4.40
N ASN A 41 -5.61 -15.97 -3.79
CA ASN A 41 -5.75 -17.30 -4.33
C ASN A 41 -6.96 -17.39 -5.26
N ILE A 42 -6.72 -17.32 -6.57
CA ILE A 42 -7.78 -17.32 -7.58
C ILE A 42 -8.60 -18.62 -7.53
N SER A 43 -7.94 -19.76 -7.32
CA SER A 43 -8.59 -21.07 -7.25
C SER A 43 -9.44 -21.25 -5.98
N ASN A 44 -9.18 -20.45 -4.95
CA ASN A 44 -9.95 -20.42 -3.71
C ASN A 44 -10.78 -19.13 -3.58
N GLY A 45 -11.45 -18.73 -4.66
CA GLY A 45 -12.39 -17.59 -4.64
C GLY A 45 -11.76 -16.24 -4.29
N TYR A 46 -10.50 -16.03 -4.67
CA TYR A 46 -9.70 -14.85 -4.30
C TYR A 46 -9.45 -14.69 -2.80
N ALA A 47 -9.46 -15.78 -2.04
CA ALA A 47 -9.06 -15.77 -0.63
C ALA A 47 -7.67 -15.16 -0.45
N MET A 48 -7.47 -14.47 0.66
CA MET A 48 -6.20 -13.86 1.01
C MET A 48 -5.33 -14.91 1.70
N ASP A 49 -4.23 -15.32 1.07
CA ASP A 49 -3.36 -16.37 1.60
C ASP A 49 -2.39 -15.84 2.68
N ARG A 50 -2.13 -14.53 2.70
CA ARG A 50 -1.22 -13.86 3.66
C ARG A 50 -1.89 -12.63 4.28
N PRO A 51 -2.96 -12.81 5.08
CA PRO A 51 -3.67 -11.70 5.71
C PRO A 51 -2.81 -10.91 6.70
N GLU A 52 -1.78 -11.51 7.27
CA GLU A 52 -0.80 -10.87 8.17
C GLU A 52 -0.04 -9.71 7.49
N ASN A 53 0.05 -9.72 6.17
CA ASN A 53 0.69 -8.66 5.39
C ASN A 53 -0.21 -7.42 5.21
N ASP A 54 -1.51 -7.51 5.55
CA ASP A 54 -2.48 -6.42 5.38
C ASP A 54 -2.41 -5.37 6.51
N THR A 55 -1.22 -4.79 6.70
CA THR A 55 -0.89 -3.87 7.79
C THR A 55 -0.32 -2.55 7.27
N VAL A 56 -0.51 -1.45 8.02
CA VAL A 56 -0.02 -0.12 7.64
C VAL A 56 1.51 -0.09 7.54
N SER A 57 2.21 -0.83 8.41
CA SER A 57 3.67 -0.90 8.43
C SER A 57 4.24 -1.47 7.13
N ASN A 58 3.55 -2.44 6.53
CA ASN A 58 3.89 -3.07 5.25
C ASN A 58 3.41 -2.25 4.02
N MET A 59 2.79 -1.09 4.22
CA MET A 59 2.35 -0.23 3.12
C MET A 59 3.36 0.86 2.78
N VAL A 60 3.42 1.21 1.50
CA VAL A 60 4.27 2.28 0.95
C VAL A 60 3.59 3.12 -0.15
N PRO A 61 4.12 4.34 -0.35
CA PRO A 61 4.02 5.15 -1.53
C PRO A 61 4.12 4.52 -2.91
N ALA A 62 3.09 4.42 -3.74
CA ALA A 62 3.29 4.08 -5.15
C ALA A 62 2.60 5.08 -6.08
N CYS A 63 3.28 5.46 -7.17
CA CYS A 63 2.71 6.33 -8.21
C CYS A 63 1.56 5.64 -8.95
#